data_AF-Q4RLG6-F1
#
_entry.id   AF-Q4RLG6-F1
#
_cell.length_a   1.000
_cell.length_b   1.000
_cell.length_c   1.000
_cell.angle_alpha   90.00
_cell.angle_beta   90.00
_cell.angle_gamma   90.00
#
_symmetry.space_group_name_H-M   'P 1'
#
loop_
_entity.id
_entity.type
_entity.pdbx_description
1 polymer ?
#
loop_
_entity_poly.entity_id
_entity_poly.type
_entity_poly.pdbx_seq_one_letter_code
_entity_poly.pdbx_strand_id
1 'polypeptide(L)'
;MAQSGFSGVSHNIGCYFGAELCSLDVNSDGDTDFLLVGAPLFYQPKEKREGQLHVYRLTTELELRDEVKASVSSMGRFGTSIASVTDLNGDRLRDVAVGAPLEDENKGAVYIFLGDGQKGIRSTFSQAIVGDMDLEDDELPDIVIGSQGAAVVLRY
;
A
#
# COMPACT_ATOMS: atom_id res chain seq x y z
N MET A 1 -31.06 15.17 -13.97
CA MET A 1 -30.84 14.71 -12.58
C MET A 1 -29.47 14.05 -12.54
N ALA A 2 -28.62 14.50 -11.61
CA ALA A 2 -27.18 14.29 -11.61
C ALA A 2 -26.78 12.83 -11.37
N GLN A 3 -25.88 12.31 -12.19
CA GLN A 3 -24.98 11.21 -11.82
C GLN A 3 -23.62 11.84 -11.52
N SER A 4 -23.37 12.23 -10.28
CA SER A 4 -22.00 12.41 -9.78
C SER A 4 -21.51 11.04 -9.30
N GLY A 5 -21.24 10.15 -10.26
CA GLY A 5 -20.68 8.83 -10.00
C GLY A 5 -19.18 8.83 -10.27
N PHE A 6 -18.42 8.11 -9.42
CA PHE A 6 -16.99 7.86 -9.55
C PHE A 6 -16.60 7.38 -10.97
N SER A 7 -16.27 8.32 -11.86
CA SER A 7 -15.87 8.05 -13.23
C SER A 7 -14.36 7.79 -13.29
N GLY A 8 -13.93 6.59 -12.89
CA GLY A 8 -12.51 6.21 -12.97
C GLY A 8 -12.16 4.77 -12.62
N VAL A 9 -13.10 3.98 -12.08
CA VAL A 9 -12.83 2.61 -11.66
C VAL A 9 -13.01 1.66 -12.85
N SER A 10 -11.91 1.06 -13.29
CA SER A 10 -11.95 -0.10 -14.20
C SER A 10 -12.75 -1.22 -13.52
N HIS A 11 -13.88 -1.59 -14.10
CA HIS A 11 -14.86 -2.51 -13.52
C HIS A 11 -14.37 -3.98 -13.60
N ASN A 12 -13.41 -4.34 -12.74
CA ASN A 12 -13.26 -5.74 -12.35
C ASN A 12 -14.37 -6.05 -11.32
N ILE A 13 -15.50 -6.57 -11.80
CA ILE A 13 -16.59 -7.02 -10.92
C ILE A 13 -16.01 -8.05 -9.94
N GLY A 14 -16.23 -7.85 -8.65
CA GLY A 14 -15.69 -8.73 -7.60
C GLY A 14 -14.26 -8.38 -7.13
N CYS A 15 -13.67 -7.26 -7.56
CA CYS A 15 -12.33 -6.85 -7.11
C CYS A 15 -12.22 -6.42 -5.65
N TYR A 16 -13.35 -6.36 -4.92
CA TYR A 16 -13.39 -5.94 -3.52
C TYR A 16 -12.83 -4.52 -3.30
N PHE A 17 -13.05 -3.62 -4.26
CA PHE A 17 -12.70 -2.21 -4.10
C PHE A 17 -13.41 -1.60 -2.88
N GLY A 18 -12.63 -0.99 -1.97
CA GLY A 18 -13.14 -0.50 -0.69
C GLY A 18 -13.06 -1.51 0.44
N ALA A 19 -12.39 -2.65 0.26
CA ALA A 19 -12.21 -3.65 1.31
C ALA A 19 -11.37 -3.13 2.48
N GLU A 20 -10.44 -2.23 2.20
CA GLU A 20 -9.61 -1.55 3.19
C GLU A 20 -9.48 -0.06 2.85
N LEU A 21 -9.49 0.78 3.87
CA LEU A 21 -9.40 2.23 3.75
C LEU A 21 -8.34 2.78 4.71
N CYS A 22 -7.53 3.72 4.24
CA CYS A 22 -6.57 4.43 5.09
C CYS A 22 -6.56 5.92 4.75
N SER A 23 -6.75 6.78 5.76
CA SER A 23 -6.48 8.21 5.61
C SER A 23 -4.98 8.47 5.70
N LEU A 24 -4.50 9.40 4.89
CA LEU A 24 -3.11 9.83 4.89
C LEU A 24 -3.07 11.36 4.95
N ASP A 25 -2.70 11.88 6.11
CA ASP A 25 -2.10 13.21 6.26
C ASP A 25 -0.62 13.06 5.91
N VAL A 26 -0.26 13.40 4.66
CA VAL A 26 1.08 13.11 4.13
C VAL A 26 2.09 14.12 4.65
N ASN A 27 1.66 15.36 4.90
CA ASN A 27 2.54 16.46 5.28
C ASN A 27 2.58 16.71 6.81
N SER A 28 1.76 15.97 7.59
CA SER A 28 1.61 16.07 9.04
C SER A 28 1.11 17.45 9.51
N ASP A 29 0.24 18.11 8.75
CA ASP A 29 -0.36 19.40 9.12
C ASP A 29 -1.62 19.28 9.99
N GLY A 30 -2.11 18.05 10.20
CA GLY A 30 -3.29 17.74 11.00
C GLY A 30 -4.57 17.54 10.18
N ASP A 31 -4.54 17.83 8.87
CA ASP A 31 -5.62 17.58 7.94
C ASP A 31 -5.33 16.36 7.05
N THR A 32 -6.35 15.59 6.70
CA THR A 32 -6.16 14.43 5.81
C THR A 32 -6.04 14.90 4.36
N ASP A 33 -4.87 14.67 3.75
CA ASP A 33 -4.60 15.02 2.35
C ASP A 33 -5.12 13.97 1.34
N PHE A 34 -5.03 12.69 1.68
CA PHE A 34 -5.33 11.58 0.77
C PHE A 34 -6.14 10.47 1.43
N LEU A 35 -6.93 9.78 0.62
CA LEU A 35 -7.62 8.52 0.95
C LEU A 35 -7.04 7.39 0.11
N LEU A 36 -6.56 6.35 0.78
CA LEU A 36 -6.07 5.13 0.18
C LEU A 36 -7.15 4.05 0.25
N VAL A 37 -7.36 3.35 -0.86
CA VAL A 37 -8.42 2.35 -1.02
C VAL A 37 -7.88 1.06 -1.60
N GLY A 38 -8.02 -0.03 -0.85
CA GLY A 38 -7.64 -1.37 -1.27
C GLY A 38 -8.68 -2.02 -2.17
N ALA A 39 -8.20 -2.72 -3.20
CA ALA A 39 -8.96 -3.63 -4.06
C ALA A 39 -8.21 -4.98 -4.15
N PRO A 40 -8.16 -5.76 -3.06
CA PRO A 40 -7.29 -6.93 -2.94
C PRO A 40 -7.59 -8.06 -3.92
N LEU A 41 -8.81 -8.12 -4.47
CA LEU A 41 -9.20 -9.13 -5.47
C LEU A 41 -9.15 -8.58 -6.91
N PHE A 42 -8.56 -7.39 -7.10
CA PHE A 42 -8.35 -6.85 -8.44
C PHE A 42 -7.35 -7.72 -9.21
N TYR A 43 -7.81 -8.36 -10.28
CA TYR A 43 -7.02 -9.35 -11.01
C TYR A 43 -6.64 -8.89 -12.41
N GLN A 44 -5.36 -9.04 -12.76
CA GLN A 44 -4.84 -8.81 -14.10
C GLN A 44 -4.18 -10.09 -14.64
N PRO A 45 -4.89 -10.87 -15.49
CA PRO A 45 -4.43 -12.19 -15.92
C PRO A 45 -3.09 -12.17 -16.68
N LYS A 46 -2.86 -11.13 -17.49
CA LYS A 46 -1.65 -11.02 -18.33
C LYS A 46 -0.38 -10.80 -17.51
N GLU A 47 -0.52 -10.12 -16.39
CA GLU A 47 0.60 -9.72 -15.53
C GLU A 47 0.74 -10.64 -14.31
N LYS A 48 -0.20 -11.61 -14.14
CA LYS A 48 -0.34 -12.44 -12.94
C LYS A 48 -0.34 -11.62 -11.65
N ARG A 49 -1.08 -10.51 -11.67
CA ARG A 49 -1.20 -9.58 -10.54
C ARG A 49 -2.57 -9.73 -9.88
N GLU A 50 -2.56 -9.83 -8.57
CA GLU A 50 -3.75 -9.79 -7.72
C GLU A 50 -3.59 -8.73 -6.63
N GLY A 51 -4.52 -7.79 -6.59
CA GLY A 51 -4.52 -6.67 -5.67
C GLY A 51 -4.11 -5.35 -6.31
N GLN A 52 -4.76 -4.29 -5.86
CA GLN A 52 -4.47 -2.92 -6.28
C GLN A 52 -4.77 -1.96 -5.14
N LEU A 53 -3.95 -0.93 -5.02
CA LEU A 53 -4.14 0.21 -4.13
C LEU A 53 -4.47 1.43 -4.98
N HIS A 54 -5.56 2.10 -4.65
CA HIS A 54 -5.96 3.36 -5.25
C HIS A 54 -5.70 4.50 -4.28
N VAL A 55 -5.21 5.62 -4.78
CA VAL A 55 -4.91 6.81 -3.99
C VAL A 55 -5.73 7.96 -4.52
N TYR A 56 -6.54 8.54 -3.65
CA TYR A 56 -7.38 9.68 -3.97
C TYR A 56 -6.92 10.90 -3.19
N ARG A 57 -6.73 12.02 -3.88
CA ARG A 57 -6.55 13.32 -3.22
C ARG A 57 -7.89 13.81 -2.69
N LEU A 58 -7.91 14.27 -1.45
CA LEU A 58 -9.04 14.98 -0.88
C LEU A 58 -8.91 16.46 -1.22
N THR A 59 -9.93 17.04 -1.87
CA THR A 59 -9.98 18.49 -2.09
C THR A 59 -10.70 19.20 -0.96
N THR A 60 -10.56 20.53 -0.91
CA THR A 60 -11.30 21.42 0.00
C THR A 60 -12.82 21.29 -0.13
N GLU A 61 -13.32 20.79 -1.26
CA GLU A 61 -14.73 20.51 -1.51
C GLU A 61 -15.14 19.06 -1.20
N LEU A 62 -14.26 18.26 -0.58
CA LEU A 62 -14.42 16.82 -0.33
C LEU A 62 -14.61 15.99 -1.61
N GLU A 63 -14.08 16.46 -2.74
CA GLU A 63 -14.02 15.68 -3.97
C GLU A 63 -12.81 14.72 -3.93
N LEU A 64 -13.00 13.51 -4.46
CA LEU A 64 -11.93 12.51 -4.59
C LEU A 64 -11.41 12.52 -6.03
N ARG A 65 -10.12 12.81 -6.19
CA ARG A 65 -9.43 12.77 -7.51
C ARG A 65 -8.47 11.58 -7.53
N ASP A 66 -8.59 10.72 -8.55
CA ASP A 66 -7.71 9.55 -8.74
C ASP A 66 -6.29 10.04 -9.08
N GLU A 67 -5.32 9.74 -8.22
CA GLU A 67 -3.93 10.22 -8.34
C GLU A 67 -2.97 9.10 -8.73
N VAL A 68 -3.01 7.98 -7.99
CA VAL A 68 -2.06 6.88 -8.16
C VAL A 68 -2.78 5.54 -8.03
N LYS A 69 -2.36 4.60 -8.89
CA LYS A 69 -2.65 3.17 -8.74
C LYS A 69 -1.33 2.45 -8.50
N ALA A 70 -1.20 1.85 -7.32
CA ALA A 70 -0.05 1.01 -6.98
C ALA A 70 -0.47 -0.47 -7.03
N SER A 71 0.40 -1.29 -7.60
CA SER A 71 0.24 -2.74 -7.68
C SER A 71 1.64 -3.36 -7.66
N VAL A 72 1.73 -4.57 -7.12
CA VAL A 72 2.96 -5.37 -7.14
C VAL A 72 2.79 -6.56 -8.09
N SER A 73 3.90 -7.07 -8.62
CA SER A 73 3.91 -8.22 -9.53
C SER A 73 3.72 -9.55 -8.80
N SER A 74 2.65 -9.71 -8.02
CA SER A 74 2.37 -10.93 -7.25
C SER A 74 0.88 -11.29 -7.25
N MET A 75 0.57 -12.57 -7.00
CA MET A 75 -0.79 -13.06 -6.72
C MET A 75 -1.08 -13.02 -5.21
N GLY A 76 -0.67 -11.93 -4.55
CA GLY A 76 -0.62 -11.87 -3.09
C GLY A 76 -1.79 -11.17 -2.41
N ARG A 77 -2.80 -10.74 -3.18
CA ARG A 77 -3.89 -9.86 -2.71
C ARG A 77 -3.37 -8.56 -2.11
N PHE A 78 -2.50 -7.90 -2.85
CA PHE A 78 -1.96 -6.60 -2.49
C PHE A 78 -3.06 -5.58 -2.17
N GLY A 79 -2.90 -4.85 -1.07
CA GLY A 79 -3.91 -3.89 -0.59
C GLY A 79 -4.99 -4.53 0.28
N THR A 80 -4.74 -5.71 0.85
CA THR A 80 -5.61 -6.33 1.87
C THR A 80 -5.55 -5.59 3.21
N SER A 81 -4.40 -5.01 3.55
CA SER A 81 -4.21 -4.17 4.74
C SER A 81 -3.38 -2.95 4.36
N ILE A 82 -3.71 -1.78 4.91
CA ILE A 82 -3.03 -0.52 4.60
C ILE A 82 -2.82 0.25 5.90
N ALA A 83 -1.62 0.77 6.12
CA ALA A 83 -1.32 1.61 7.28
C ALA A 83 -0.48 2.82 6.88
N SER A 84 -0.92 4.02 7.27
CA SER A 84 -0.06 5.20 7.33
C SER A 84 0.93 5.02 8.47
N VAL A 85 2.22 5.18 8.17
CA VAL A 85 3.31 5.10 9.12
C VAL A 85 4.02 6.45 9.22
N THR A 86 4.91 6.61 10.19
CA THR A 86 5.74 7.81 10.28
C THR A 86 6.66 7.91 9.07
N ASP A 87 7.22 9.09 8.83
CA ASP A 87 8.33 9.27 7.89
C ASP A 87 9.50 8.32 8.23
N LEU A 88 9.81 7.39 7.32
CA LEU A 88 10.87 6.40 7.46
C LEU A 88 12.18 6.82 6.79
N ASN A 89 12.13 7.82 5.89
CA ASN A 89 13.29 8.23 5.09
C ASN A 89 13.85 9.62 5.46
N GLY A 90 13.17 10.35 6.34
CA GLY A 90 13.57 11.67 6.83
C GLY A 90 13.20 12.85 5.92
N ASP A 91 12.33 12.66 4.91
CA ASP A 91 11.91 13.70 3.97
C ASP A 91 10.72 14.56 4.46
N ARG A 92 10.24 14.28 5.68
CA ARG A 92 9.11 14.92 6.37
C ARG A 92 7.75 14.58 5.78
N LEU A 93 7.65 13.55 4.94
CA LEU A 93 6.38 13.03 4.46
C LEU A 93 6.07 11.70 5.14
N ARG A 94 4.82 11.48 5.51
CA ARG A 94 4.39 10.17 6.05
C ARG A 94 4.41 9.12 4.95
N ASP A 95 4.88 7.93 5.30
CA ASP A 95 4.96 6.79 4.41
C ASP A 95 3.77 5.84 4.62
N VAL A 96 3.68 4.80 3.78
CA VAL A 96 2.57 3.83 3.82
C VAL A 96 3.10 2.40 3.74
N ALA A 97 2.60 1.54 4.62
CA ALA A 97 2.78 0.09 4.57
C ALA A 97 1.54 -0.59 3.96
N VAL A 98 1.75 -1.53 3.05
CA VAL A 98 0.67 -2.24 2.34
C VAL A 98 0.91 -3.75 2.38
N GLY A 99 -0.08 -4.51 2.84
CA GLY A 99 0.00 -5.96 2.95
C GLY A 99 -0.45 -6.71 1.70
N ALA A 100 0.24 -7.81 1.42
CA ALA A 100 -0.08 -8.84 0.43
C ALA A 100 0.01 -10.22 1.11
N PRO A 101 -0.98 -10.62 1.92
CA PRO A 101 -0.87 -11.78 2.81
C PRO A 101 -0.79 -13.13 2.10
N LEU A 102 -1.22 -13.21 0.83
CA LEU A 102 -1.16 -14.47 0.07
C LEU A 102 0.06 -14.57 -0.84
N GLU A 103 0.97 -13.61 -0.76
CA GLU A 103 2.18 -13.62 -1.57
C GLU A 103 3.08 -14.81 -1.19
N ASP A 104 3.85 -15.29 -2.15
CA ASP A 104 4.77 -16.42 -2.02
C ASP A 104 4.13 -17.61 -1.27
N GLU A 105 3.16 -18.30 -1.89
CA GLU A 105 2.52 -19.48 -1.30
C GLU A 105 1.88 -19.25 0.10
N ASN A 106 1.36 -18.03 0.35
CA ASN A 106 0.78 -17.59 1.63
C ASN A 106 1.77 -17.30 2.76
N LYS A 107 3.07 -17.15 2.45
CA LYS A 107 4.05 -16.60 3.39
C LYS A 107 3.79 -15.12 3.68
N GLY A 108 3.24 -14.42 2.69
CA GLY A 108 2.83 -13.03 2.81
C GLY A 108 3.99 -12.05 2.66
N ALA A 109 3.65 -10.80 2.34
CA ALA A 109 4.60 -9.71 2.24
C ALA A 109 3.99 -8.38 2.69
N VAL A 110 4.84 -7.46 3.14
CA VAL A 110 4.52 -6.06 3.41
C VAL A 110 5.41 -5.16 2.56
N TYR A 111 4.79 -4.21 1.87
CA TYR A 111 5.47 -3.25 1.01
C TYR A 111 5.43 -1.85 1.60
N ILE A 112 6.58 -1.17 1.60
CA ILE A 112 6.70 0.22 2.06
C ILE A 112 6.74 1.16 0.88
N PHE A 113 5.76 2.05 0.79
CA PHE A 113 5.70 3.14 -0.18
C PHE A 113 6.04 4.44 0.51
N LEU A 114 7.02 5.16 -0.05
CA LEU A 114 7.39 6.47 0.48
C LEU A 114 6.34 7.51 0.11
N GLY A 115 6.14 8.49 0.99
CA GLY A 115 5.24 9.61 0.78
C GLY A 115 5.63 10.45 -0.45
N ASP A 116 4.62 11.09 -1.04
CA ASP A 116 4.76 12.09 -2.09
C ASP A 116 3.71 13.18 -1.90
N GLY A 117 4.12 14.42 -1.61
CA GLY A 117 3.17 15.51 -1.33
C GLY A 117 2.22 15.85 -2.49
N GLN A 118 2.58 15.48 -3.72
CA GLN A 118 1.76 15.72 -4.90
C GLN A 118 0.87 14.53 -5.27
N LYS A 119 1.22 13.31 -4.86
CA LYS A 119 0.55 12.09 -5.30
C LYS A 119 0.07 11.18 -4.16
N GLY A 120 0.32 11.57 -2.92
CA GLY A 120 0.11 10.78 -1.70
C GLY A 120 1.29 9.85 -1.44
N ILE A 121 1.57 8.96 -2.39
CA ILE A 121 2.71 8.03 -2.33
C ILE A 121 3.44 7.96 -3.66
N ARG A 122 4.70 7.55 -3.62
CA ARG A 122 5.46 7.17 -4.82
C ARG A 122 4.85 5.91 -5.43
N SER A 123 4.87 5.79 -6.76
CA SER A 123 4.24 4.66 -7.47
C SER A 123 4.99 3.34 -7.34
N THR A 124 6.24 3.38 -6.85
CA THR A 124 7.10 2.23 -6.62
C THR A 124 7.37 2.09 -5.13
N PHE A 125 7.26 0.87 -4.59
CA PHE A 125 7.68 0.60 -3.22
C PHE A 125 9.19 0.82 -3.09
N SER A 126 9.61 1.25 -1.90
CA SER A 126 11.01 1.44 -1.52
C SER A 126 11.60 0.20 -0.86
N GLN A 127 10.76 -0.58 -0.19
CA GLN A 127 11.15 -1.79 0.52
C GLN A 127 10.02 -2.82 0.46
N ALA A 128 10.40 -4.09 0.45
CA ALA A 128 9.49 -5.22 0.65
C ALA A 128 10.03 -6.08 1.80
N ILE A 129 9.14 -6.51 2.68
CA ILE A 129 9.41 -7.37 3.83
C ILE A 129 8.62 -8.65 3.57
N VAL A 130 9.31 -9.78 3.37
CA VAL A 130 8.70 -11.06 3.02
C VAL A 130 8.62 -11.93 4.28
N GLY A 131 7.50 -12.60 4.49
CA GLY A 131 7.20 -13.36 5.71
C GLY A 131 7.97 -14.69 5.89
N ASP A 132 8.82 -15.04 4.94
CA ASP A 132 9.66 -16.26 4.95
C ASP A 132 11.15 -15.91 4.91
N MET A 133 11.49 -14.69 5.32
CA MET A 133 12.89 -14.35 5.53
C MET A 133 13.35 -15.12 6.77
N ASP A 134 14.03 -16.24 6.56
CA ASP A 134 14.79 -16.95 7.58
C ASP A 134 16.28 -16.79 7.22
N LEU A 135 17.00 -15.96 7.96
CA LEU A 135 18.41 -15.66 7.67
C LEU A 135 19.35 -16.73 8.22
N GLU A 136 18.85 -17.65 9.05
CA GLU A 136 19.67 -18.63 9.77
C GLU A 136 19.29 -20.10 9.54
N ASP A 137 18.28 -20.36 8.68
CA ASP A 137 17.79 -21.70 8.31
C ASP A 137 17.27 -22.48 9.54
N ASP A 138 16.64 -21.79 10.50
CA ASP A 138 16.07 -22.38 11.73
C ASP A 138 14.56 -22.65 11.67
N GLU A 139 13.95 -22.42 10.50
CA GLU A 139 12.52 -22.57 10.20
C GLU A 139 11.62 -21.55 10.92
N LEU A 140 12.19 -20.48 11.50
CA LEU A 140 11.44 -19.36 12.08
C LEU A 140 11.58 -18.10 11.20
N PRO A 141 10.47 -17.36 10.96
CA PRO A 141 10.55 -16.08 10.27
C PRO A 141 11.32 -15.03 11.08
N ASP A 142 12.35 -14.46 10.48
CA ASP A 142 13.05 -13.27 10.92
C ASP A 142 12.36 -12.00 10.39
N ILE A 143 12.20 -10.99 11.26
CA ILE A 143 11.75 -9.66 10.85
C ILE A 143 12.95 -8.73 10.78
N VAL A 144 13.30 -8.25 9.57
CA VAL A 144 14.33 -7.23 9.39
C VAL A 144 13.70 -5.84 9.38
N ILE A 145 14.03 -5.02 10.39
CA ILE A 145 13.68 -3.60 10.46
C ILE A 145 14.89 -2.76 10.08
N GLY A 146 14.82 -2.02 8.99
CA GLY A 146 15.85 -1.08 8.55
C GLY A 146 15.50 0.37 8.88
N SER A 147 16.52 1.17 9.19
CA SER A 147 16.50 2.64 9.18
C SER A 147 17.77 3.17 8.52
N GLN A 148 17.87 4.48 8.26
CA GLN A 148 19.05 5.05 7.60
C GLN A 148 20.33 4.79 8.41
N GLY A 149 21.11 3.80 7.96
CA GLY A 149 22.40 3.41 8.56
C GLY A 149 22.33 2.28 9.60
N ALA A 150 21.16 1.69 9.86
CA ALA A 150 21.03 0.58 10.80
C ALA A 150 19.98 -0.44 10.34
N ALA A 151 20.18 -1.71 10.68
CA ALA A 151 19.16 -2.73 10.57
C ALA A 151 19.14 -3.56 11.86
N VAL A 152 17.95 -3.92 12.32
CA VAL A 152 17.72 -4.81 13.46
C VAL A 152 16.95 -6.01 12.95
N VAL A 153 17.37 -7.19 13.35
CA VAL A 153 16.62 -8.43 13.13
C VAL A 153 15.88 -8.75 14.42
N LEU A 154 14.55 -8.85 14.35
CA LEU A 154 13.68 -9.28 15.44
C LEU A 154 13.28 -10.74 15.22
N ARG A 155 13.35 -11.50 16.30
CA ARG A 155 12.99 -12.92 16.38
C ARG A 155 11.83 -13.11 17.34
N TYR A 156 11.07 -14.19 17.18
CA TYR A 156 10.05 -14.60 18.15
C TYR A 156 10.19 -16.08 18.52
#